data_AF-A0A4Q3ASZ0-F1
#
_entry.id   AF-A0A4Q3ASZ0-F1
#
_cell.length_a   1.000
_cell.length_b   1.000
_cell.length_c   1.000
_cell.angle_alpha   90.00
_cell.angle_beta   90.00
_cell.angle_gamma   90.00
#
_symmetry.space_group_name_H-M   'P 1'
#
loop_
_entity.id
_entity.type
_entity.pdbx_description
1 polymer ?
#
loop_
_entity_poly.entity_id
_entity_poly.type
_entity_poly.pdbx_seq_one_letter_code
_entity_poly.pdbx_strand_id
1 'polypeptide(L)'
;MEEDTYLCPGCDREVRVGSRGCPYCSLLAKRQLRKKQRPKATAKRARKSWEQDSGYDGLDLPKDDFDYDDFVDREFGHRHHRKIGIPWYWLATAVVLLVLMVLGGIGLWR
;
A
#
# COMPACT_ATOMS: atom_id res chain seq x y z
N MET A 1 37.91 -6.40 -2.78
CA MET A 1 36.55 -5.88 -2.50
C MET A 1 36.11 -5.20 -3.77
N GLU A 2 35.27 -5.87 -4.56
CA GLU A 2 34.65 -5.26 -5.74
C GLU A 2 33.80 -4.06 -5.31
N GLU A 3 33.89 -2.97 -6.05
CA GLU A 3 33.08 -1.78 -5.80
C GLU A 3 31.68 -1.99 -6.39
N ASP A 4 30.72 -2.32 -5.53
CA ASP A 4 29.33 -2.49 -5.96
C ASP A 4 28.79 -1.20 -6.59
N THR A 5 28.30 -1.32 -7.82
CA THR A 5 27.82 -0.20 -8.65
C THR A 5 26.42 -0.54 -9.16
N TYR A 6 25.53 0.47 -9.24
CA TYR A 6 24.16 0.34 -9.74
C TYR A 6 23.87 1.35 -10.86
N LEU A 7 22.95 1.01 -11.77
CA LEU A 7 22.47 1.92 -12.81
C LEU A 7 21.43 2.90 -12.22
N CYS A 8 21.66 4.19 -12.39
CA CYS A 8 20.74 5.20 -11.90
C CYS A 8 19.47 5.28 -12.78
N PRO A 9 18.25 5.07 -12.25
CA PRO A 9 17.02 5.04 -13.05
C PRO A 9 16.64 6.38 -13.69
N GLY A 10 17.33 7.48 -13.35
CA GLY A 10 17.09 8.80 -13.94
C GLY A 10 17.98 9.15 -15.12
N CYS A 11 19.20 8.60 -15.22
CA CYS A 11 20.16 8.95 -16.29
C CYS A 11 20.96 7.75 -16.82
N ASP A 12 20.66 6.55 -16.34
CA ASP A 12 21.25 5.28 -16.75
C ASP A 12 22.78 5.22 -16.70
N ARG A 13 23.37 5.99 -15.78
CA ARG A 13 24.81 5.97 -15.53
C ARG A 13 25.12 5.09 -14.33
N GLU A 14 26.29 4.49 -14.38
CA GLU A 14 26.89 3.77 -13.27
C GLU A 14 27.14 4.68 -12.07
N VAL A 15 26.62 4.29 -10.91
CA VAL A 15 26.77 5.00 -9.64
C VAL A 15 27.18 4.03 -8.55
N ARG A 16 28.18 4.42 -7.77
CA ARG A 16 28.69 3.62 -6.65
C ARG A 16 27.67 3.46 -5.52
N VAL A 17 27.47 2.24 -5.05
CA VAL A 17 26.64 1.93 -3.87
C VAL A 17 27.25 2.60 -2.63
N GLY A 18 26.41 3.22 -1.80
CA GLY A 18 26.83 4.00 -0.62
C GLY A 18 27.10 5.49 -0.88
N SER A 19 27.08 5.95 -2.14
CA SER A 19 27.05 7.39 -2.44
C SER A 19 25.69 8.00 -2.02
N ARG A 20 25.67 9.29 -1.65
CA ARG A 20 24.43 10.01 -1.26
C ARG A 20 23.37 10.11 -2.38
N GLY A 21 23.67 9.60 -3.58
CA GLY A 21 22.82 9.58 -4.76
C GLY A 21 23.60 9.94 -6.03
N CYS A 22 22.97 9.75 -7.19
CA CYS A 22 23.59 10.07 -8.48
C CYS A 22 24.03 11.57 -8.54
N PRO A 23 25.27 11.87 -8.95
CA PRO A 23 25.79 13.24 -9.02
C PRO A 23 25.06 14.13 -10.03
N TYR A 24 24.31 13.53 -10.96
CA TYR A 24 23.54 14.25 -11.98
C TYR A 24 22.05 14.30 -11.66
N CYS A 25 21.47 13.21 -11.15
CA CYS A 25 20.03 13.12 -10.91
C CYS A 25 19.58 13.54 -9.50
N SER A 26 20.48 13.52 -8.51
CA SER A 26 20.09 13.79 -7.11
C SER A 26 19.54 15.20 -6.91
N LEU A 27 18.65 15.34 -5.94
CA LEU A 27 18.04 16.63 -5.57
C LEU A 27 19.09 17.69 -5.18
N LEU A 28 20.27 17.28 -4.71
CA LEU A 28 21.39 18.18 -4.44
C LEU A 28 21.95 18.78 -5.74
N ALA A 29 22.16 17.97 -6.78
CA ALA A 29 22.56 18.43 -8.11
C ALA A 29 21.48 19.33 -8.76
N LYS A 30 20.19 18.93 -8.66
CA LYS A 30 19.07 19.75 -9.15
C LYS A 30 18.91 21.08 -8.40
N ARG A 31 19.21 21.16 -7.09
CA ARG A 31 19.18 22.42 -6.31
C ARG A 31 20.22 23.43 -6.83
N GLN A 32 21.42 22.98 -7.20
CA GLN A 32 22.45 23.85 -7.78
C GLN A 32 22.02 24.41 -9.13
N LEU A 33 21.43 23.58 -10.01
CA LEU A 33 20.91 24.02 -11.31
C LEU A 33 19.69 24.96 -11.18
N ARG A 34 18.72 24.62 -10.30
CA ARG A 34 17.49 25.41 -10.10
C ARG A 34 17.72 26.79 -9.50
N LYS A 35 18.78 27.00 -8.70
CA LYS A 35 19.10 28.33 -8.15
C LYS A 35 19.40 29.35 -9.26
N LYS A 36 19.81 28.87 -10.45
CA LYS A 36 20.23 29.71 -11.58
C LYS A 36 19.08 30.14 -12.50
N GLN A 37 17.87 29.57 -12.39
CA GLN A 37 16.88 29.60 -13.49
C GLN A 37 15.42 29.90 -13.10
N ARG A 38 15.10 30.56 -11.99
CA ARG A 38 13.69 30.58 -11.53
C ARG A 38 12.90 31.84 -11.97
N PRO A 39 12.00 31.76 -12.99
CA PRO A 39 10.80 32.58 -13.03
C PRO A 39 9.67 31.95 -12.18
N LYS A 40 8.73 32.79 -11.74
CA LYS A 40 7.60 32.43 -10.87
C LYS A 40 6.44 31.90 -11.72
N ALA A 41 5.94 30.69 -11.42
CA ALA A 41 4.66 30.23 -11.94
C ALA A 41 3.96 29.28 -10.96
N THR A 42 2.64 29.33 -11.06
CA THR A 42 1.56 28.95 -10.15
C THR A 42 1.42 27.44 -9.91
N ALA A 43 0.98 27.10 -8.70
CA ALA A 43 0.81 25.74 -8.23
C ALA A 43 -0.46 25.09 -8.82
N LYS A 44 -0.33 24.39 -9.94
CA LYS A 44 -1.24 23.28 -10.26
C LYS A 44 -0.88 22.09 -9.36
N ARG A 45 -1.90 21.43 -8.80
CA ARG A 45 -1.78 20.24 -7.95
C ARG A 45 -0.80 19.25 -8.59
N ALA A 46 0.32 18.99 -7.93
CA ALA A 46 1.32 18.07 -8.45
C ALA A 46 0.69 16.68 -8.60
N ARG A 47 0.78 16.10 -9.79
CA ARG A 47 0.42 14.70 -10.03
C ARG A 47 1.19 13.82 -9.05
N LYS A 48 0.57 12.74 -8.58
CA LYS A 48 1.22 11.85 -7.62
C LYS A 48 2.34 11.09 -8.35
N SER A 49 3.44 10.78 -7.66
CA SER A 49 4.59 10.11 -8.30
C SER A 49 4.26 8.73 -8.89
N TRP A 50 3.14 8.14 -8.50
CA TRP A 50 2.66 6.83 -8.94
C TRP A 50 1.55 6.91 -10.00
N GLU A 51 1.13 8.11 -10.38
CA GLU A 51 0.07 8.35 -11.36
C GLU A 51 0.70 8.36 -12.77
N GLN A 52 0.42 7.31 -13.55
CA GLN A 52 0.87 7.23 -14.94
C GLN A 52 0.01 8.11 -15.84
N ASP A 53 0.54 8.55 -16.98
CA ASP A 53 -0.22 9.34 -17.94
C ASP A 53 -1.25 8.44 -18.63
N SER A 54 -2.46 8.94 -18.91
CA SER A 54 -3.58 8.16 -19.48
C SER A 54 -3.27 7.54 -20.85
N GLY A 55 -2.18 7.95 -21.51
CA GLY A 55 -1.69 7.32 -22.74
C GLY A 55 -0.92 6.02 -22.53
N TYR A 56 -0.51 5.70 -21.29
CA TYR A 56 0.13 4.45 -20.90
C TYR A 56 -0.85 3.45 -20.28
N ASP A 57 -2.12 3.84 -20.09
CA ASP A 57 -3.24 2.91 -19.81
C ASP A 57 -3.61 2.05 -21.03
N GLY A 58 -2.76 2.01 -22.06
CA GLY A 58 -2.82 1.15 -23.25
C GLY A 58 -2.59 -0.33 -22.93
N LEU A 59 -3.14 -0.80 -21.82
CA LEU A 59 -3.48 -2.18 -21.65
C LEU A 59 -4.57 -2.47 -22.68
N ASP A 60 -4.26 -3.32 -23.67
CA ASP A 60 -5.24 -3.96 -24.56
C ASP A 60 -6.05 -5.00 -23.76
N LEU A 61 -6.43 -4.61 -22.55
CA LEU A 61 -7.31 -5.35 -21.70
C LEU A 61 -8.68 -5.28 -22.37
N PRO A 62 -9.37 -6.42 -22.50
CA PRO A 62 -10.75 -6.43 -22.95
C PRO A 62 -11.53 -5.36 -22.18
N LYS A 63 -12.31 -4.54 -22.88
CA LYS A 63 -13.16 -3.53 -22.24
C LYS A 63 -14.32 -4.15 -21.45
N ASP A 64 -14.45 -5.47 -21.48
CA ASP A 64 -15.39 -6.19 -20.63
C ASP A 64 -14.97 -6.04 -19.17
N ASP A 65 -15.95 -5.75 -18.32
CA ASP A 65 -15.78 -5.73 -16.88
C ASP A 65 -15.30 -7.11 -16.43
N PHE A 66 -14.08 -7.18 -15.89
CA PHE A 66 -13.52 -8.40 -15.34
C PHE A 66 -14.39 -8.87 -14.15
N ASP A 67 -15.12 -9.96 -14.34
CA ASP A 67 -15.92 -10.57 -13.28
C ASP A 67 -15.00 -11.33 -12.31
N TYR A 68 -14.66 -10.65 -11.21
CA TYR A 68 -13.83 -11.20 -10.16
C TYR A 68 -14.47 -12.44 -9.52
N ASP A 69 -15.79 -12.46 -9.39
CA ASP A 69 -16.51 -13.57 -8.74
C ASP A 69 -16.49 -14.82 -9.64
N ASP A 70 -16.72 -14.69 -10.95
CA ASP A 70 -16.58 -15.80 -11.92
C ASP A 70 -15.15 -16.37 -11.95
N PHE A 71 -14.14 -15.51 -11.97
CA PHE A 71 -12.74 -15.93 -11.97
C PHE A 71 -12.41 -16.71 -10.70
N VAL A 72 -12.83 -16.20 -9.54
CA VAL A 72 -12.58 -16.87 -8.26
C VAL A 72 -13.29 -18.22 -8.21
N ASP A 73 -14.53 -18.28 -8.67
CA ASP A 73 -15.32 -19.52 -8.68
C ASP A 73 -14.73 -20.58 -9.62
N ARG A 74 -14.23 -20.17 -10.79
CA ARG A 74 -13.62 -21.07 -11.78
C ARG A 74 -12.24 -21.58 -11.36
N GLU A 75 -11.39 -20.72 -10.82
CA GLU A 75 -9.98 -21.06 -10.50
C GLU A 75 -9.81 -21.67 -9.10
N PHE A 76 -10.54 -21.18 -8.10
CA PHE A 76 -10.38 -21.60 -6.71
C PHE A 76 -11.50 -22.54 -6.23
N GLY A 77 -12.60 -22.63 -7.00
CA GLY A 77 -13.75 -23.47 -6.70
C GLY A 77 -14.61 -22.96 -5.55
N HIS A 78 -15.78 -23.57 -5.36
CA HIS A 78 -16.75 -23.24 -4.31
C HIS A 78 -16.34 -23.66 -2.89
N ARG A 79 -15.09 -23.42 -2.47
CA ARG A 79 -14.78 -23.44 -1.05
C ARG A 79 -15.26 -22.11 -0.47
N HIS A 80 -16.57 -22.02 -0.23
CA HIS A 80 -17.17 -20.95 0.56
C HIS A 80 -16.25 -20.70 1.76
N HIS A 81 -15.79 -19.46 1.90
CA HIS A 81 -15.11 -19.03 3.11
C HIS A 81 -15.99 -19.47 4.27
N ARG A 82 -15.53 -20.48 5.01
CA ARG A 82 -16.33 -21.10 6.06
C ARG A 82 -16.62 -19.97 7.02
N LYS A 83 -17.86 -19.47 7.05
CA LYS A 83 -18.23 -18.36 7.92
C LYS A 83 -17.81 -18.80 9.31
N ILE A 84 -16.79 -18.16 9.86
CA ILE A 84 -16.29 -18.45 11.20
C ILE A 84 -17.33 -17.85 12.13
N GLY A 85 -18.45 -18.57 12.29
CA GLY A 85 -19.46 -18.24 13.27
C GLY A 85 -18.86 -18.49 14.64
N ILE A 86 -19.10 -17.55 15.56
CA ILE A 86 -18.79 -17.79 16.98
C ILE A 86 -19.63 -18.99 17.41
N PRO A 87 -19.02 -20.11 17.83
CA PRO A 87 -19.77 -21.28 18.21
C PRO A 87 -20.56 -21.00 19.49
N TRP A 88 -21.72 -21.65 19.61
CA TRP A 88 -22.72 -21.36 20.64
C TRP A 88 -22.17 -21.43 22.08
N TYR A 89 -21.17 -22.27 22.34
CA TYR A 89 -20.57 -22.41 23.66
C TYR A 89 -19.77 -21.16 24.07
N TRP A 90 -19.13 -20.45 23.14
CA TRP A 90 -18.46 -19.18 23.43
C TRP A 90 -19.48 -18.10 23.79
N LEU A 91 -20.66 -18.11 23.15
CA LEU A 91 -21.77 -17.24 23.53
C LEU A 91 -22.28 -17.58 24.94
N ALA A 92 -22.47 -18.87 25.26
CA ALA A 92 -22.88 -19.32 26.59
C ALA A 92 -21.86 -18.92 27.68
N THR A 93 -20.56 -19.09 27.44
CA THR A 93 -19.49 -18.67 28.36
C THR A 93 -19.52 -17.16 28.60
N ALA A 94 -19.72 -16.35 27.56
CA ALA A 94 -19.83 -14.91 27.70
C ALA A 94 -21.04 -14.49 28.58
N VAL A 95 -22.19 -15.16 28.41
CA VAL A 95 -23.39 -14.93 29.24
C VAL A 95 -23.12 -15.31 30.70
N VAL A 96 -22.50 -16.47 30.96
CA VAL A 96 -22.16 -16.91 32.33
C VAL A 96 -21.22 -15.94 33.01
N LEU A 97 -20.15 -15.51 32.33
CA LEU A 97 -19.21 -14.52 32.84
C LEU A 97 -19.90 -13.19 33.17
N LEU A 98 -20.79 -12.72 32.29
CA LEU A 98 -21.54 -11.48 32.50
C LEU A 98 -22.44 -11.58 33.74
N VAL A 99 -23.15 -12.70 33.92
CA VAL A 99 -23.99 -12.93 35.11
C VAL A 99 -23.15 -12.94 36.38
N LEU A 100 -22.01 -13.65 36.39
CA LEU A 100 -21.10 -13.68 37.54
C LEU A 100 -20.54 -12.29 37.87
N MET A 101 -20.20 -11.49 36.85
CA MET A 101 -19.71 -10.13 37.06
C MET A 101 -20.77 -9.23 37.68
N VAL A 102 -22.03 -9.33 37.22
CA VAL A 102 -23.16 -8.57 37.78
C VAL A 102 -23.47 -9.00 39.21
N LEU A 103 -23.57 -10.30 39.47
CA LEU A 103 -23.82 -10.83 40.81
C LEU A 103 -22.69 -10.48 41.80
N GLY A 104 -21.44 -10.62 41.37
CA GLY A 104 -20.28 -10.24 42.17
C GLY A 104 -20.22 -8.74 42.44
N GLY A 105 -20.51 -7.91 41.44
CA GLY A 105 -20.58 -6.45 41.60
C GLY A 105 -21.69 -6.01 42.55
N ILE A 106 -22.89 -6.60 42.44
CA ILE A 106 -24.02 -6.32 43.34
C ILE A 106 -23.73 -6.79 44.77
N GLY A 107 -23.13 -7.98 44.92
CA GLY A 107 -22.73 -8.50 46.23
C GLY A 107 -21.55 -7.75 46.87
N LEU A 108 -20.70 -7.09 46.09
CA LEU A 108 -19.60 -6.25 46.57
C LEU A 108 -20.04 -4.83 46.93
N TRP A 109 -21.18 -4.37 46.39
CA TRP A 109 -21.76 -3.05 46.65
C TRP A 109 -22.83 -3.03 47.76
N ARG A 110 -23.16 -4.18 48.34
CA ARG A 110 -24.18 -4.33 49.38
C ARG A 110 -23.55 -4.80 50.68
#